data_AF-A0A7W7FI56-F1
#
_entry.id   AF-A0A7W7FI56-F1
#
_cell.length_a   1.000
_cell.length_b   1.000
_cell.length_c   1.000
_cell.angle_alpha   90.00
_cell.angle_beta   90.00
_cell.angle_gamma   90.00
#
_symmetry.space_group_name_H-M   'P 1'
#
loop_
_entity.id
_entity.type
_entity.pdbx_description
1 polymer ?
#
loop_
_entity_poly.entity_id
_entity_poly.type
_entity_poly.pdbx_seq_one_letter_code
_entity_poly.pdbx_strand_id
1 'polypeptide(L)'
;MSVRASELRPWIRSWYRDWEGWCQRLMWNVVNEFGTLKVTYSTAYAAYKDSKIVSKNASKATAGAFHYWKYIAPDKAGIRRRLDHVALDLGGGRVFMASRRVESPHWQVNAGVTTVAEFTKVTGFTYLGWSRTNGKNTVTVIDDLSPAPAPKPVKTPAKPKPAPKPKPAPKPSGSTLRIVLPTWWFTFPTAQAARTATKGVQGRGVGPGTYAVRRTSGGAYEIAEGVWLSPQAKKHVRGKKVVKPTPTLRPKLRLPSYHWYKTAAQAEAHTSPRGGQYGGGTMLEGPYDVHEVSRGGARKVYSNANGWCWVSPQAAKYLV
;
A
#
# COMPACT_ATOMS: atom_id res chain seq x y z
N MET A 1 3.45 19.06 -9.88
CA MET A 1 2.20 18.38 -9.47
C MET A 1 2.03 18.59 -7.98
N SER A 2 0.80 18.51 -7.49
CA SER A 2 0.48 18.61 -6.07
C SER A 2 -0.35 17.38 -5.67
N VAL A 3 -0.18 16.90 -4.45
CA VAL A 3 -0.96 15.77 -3.90
C VAL A 3 -1.79 16.24 -2.72
N ARG A 4 -3.04 15.80 -2.63
CA ARG A 4 -3.86 16.02 -1.45
C ARG A 4 -3.48 15.03 -0.36
N ALA A 5 -3.43 15.46 0.89
CA ALA A 5 -3.09 14.58 2.00
C ALA A 5 -4.04 13.36 2.11
N SER A 6 -5.31 13.52 1.72
CA SER A 6 -6.29 12.42 1.63
C SER A 6 -5.96 11.36 0.55
N GLU A 7 -5.24 11.71 -0.51
CA GLU A 7 -4.87 10.80 -1.61
C GLU A 7 -3.72 9.86 -1.22
N LEU A 8 -2.89 10.26 -0.24
CA LEU A 8 -1.76 9.45 0.22
C LEU A 8 -2.19 8.17 0.92
N ARG A 9 -3.36 8.14 1.57
CA ARG A 9 -3.86 6.96 2.29
C ARG A 9 -4.21 5.78 1.35
N PRO A 10 -5.07 5.94 0.33
CA PRO A 10 -5.31 4.86 -0.63
C PRO A 10 -4.06 4.55 -1.45
N TRP A 11 -3.23 5.56 -1.76
CA TRP A 11 -1.97 5.34 -2.46
C TRP A 11 -1.04 4.41 -1.67
N ILE A 12 -0.72 4.70 -0.41
CA ILE A 12 0.23 3.89 0.37
C ILE A 12 -0.25 2.45 0.59
N ARG A 13 -1.58 2.21 0.63
CA ARG A 13 -2.14 0.85 0.71
C ARG A 13 -1.78 -0.02 -0.49
N SER A 14 -1.53 0.59 -1.65
CA SER A 14 -1.06 -0.14 -2.83
C SER A 14 0.41 -0.58 -2.70
N TRP A 15 1.17 -0.04 -1.74
CA TRP A 15 2.57 -0.35 -1.50
C TRP A 15 2.72 -1.15 -0.21
N TYR A 16 3.28 -2.36 -0.25
CA TYR A 16 3.54 -3.16 0.95
C TYR A 16 5.05 -3.34 1.11
N ARG A 17 5.66 -2.83 2.20
CA ARG A 17 7.07 -3.08 2.56
C ARG A 17 7.33 -2.96 4.06
N ASP A 18 8.32 -3.72 4.52
CA ASP A 18 8.69 -3.95 5.91
C ASP A 18 10.23 -3.92 6.09
N TRP A 19 10.91 -2.77 6.02
CA TRP A 19 12.39 -2.79 6.13
C TRP A 19 13.08 -1.46 6.54
N GLU A 20 14.36 -1.57 6.93
CA GLU A 20 15.36 -0.53 7.23
C GLU A 20 15.52 0.54 6.12
N GLY A 21 15.47 1.83 6.45
CA GLY A 21 15.53 2.89 5.43
C GLY A 21 14.24 3.08 4.62
N TRP A 22 13.16 2.37 4.98
CA TRP A 22 11.82 2.59 4.41
C TRP A 22 11.33 4.03 4.56
N CYS A 23 11.76 4.75 5.61
CA CYS A 23 11.50 6.19 5.76
C CYS A 23 11.94 6.98 4.52
N GLN A 24 13.19 6.83 4.09
CA GLN A 24 13.71 7.54 2.93
C GLN A 24 13.10 7.03 1.63
N ARG A 25 12.94 5.71 1.50
CA ARG A 25 12.32 5.11 0.31
C ARG A 25 10.89 5.59 0.12
N LEU A 26 10.13 5.74 1.21
CA LEU A 26 8.78 6.28 1.17
C LEU A 26 8.79 7.72 0.64
N MET A 27 9.67 8.57 1.15
CA MET A 27 9.79 9.96 0.67
C MET A 27 10.19 10.01 -0.81
N TRP A 28 11.10 9.12 -1.25
CA TRP A 28 11.44 8.99 -2.67
C TRP A 28 10.23 8.60 -3.51
N ASN A 29 9.43 7.61 -3.08
CA ASN A 29 8.22 7.19 -3.80
C ASN A 29 7.21 8.33 -3.89
N VAL A 30 6.99 9.07 -2.79
CA VAL A 30 6.09 10.24 -2.77
C VAL A 30 6.56 11.29 -3.78
N VAL A 31 7.84 11.65 -3.77
CA VAL A 31 8.35 12.68 -4.70
C VAL A 31 8.34 12.19 -6.15
N ASN A 32 8.67 10.92 -6.40
CA ASN A 32 8.61 10.34 -7.73
C ASN A 32 7.20 10.38 -8.32
N GLU A 33 6.18 10.12 -7.50
CA GLU A 33 4.78 10.09 -7.94
C GLU A 33 4.16 11.48 -8.04
N PHE A 34 4.40 12.34 -7.04
CA PHE A 34 3.63 13.57 -6.84
C PHE A 34 4.45 14.86 -6.93
N GLY A 35 5.78 14.75 -7.05
CA GLY A 35 6.70 15.87 -6.91
C GLY A 35 7.64 16.04 -8.10
N THR A 36 8.84 16.54 -7.81
CA THR A 36 9.95 16.64 -8.76
C THR A 36 11.15 15.92 -8.18
N LEU A 37 11.41 14.72 -8.72
CA LEU A 37 12.57 13.92 -8.37
C LEU A 37 13.80 14.40 -9.16
N LYS A 38 14.86 14.79 -8.45
CA LYS A 38 16.15 15.20 -9.04
C LYS A 38 17.27 14.23 -8.70
N VAL A 39 17.28 13.70 -7.47
CA VAL A 39 18.36 12.85 -6.95
C VAL A 39 17.79 11.72 -6.10
N THR A 40 18.43 10.56 -6.15
CA THR A 40 18.12 9.45 -5.24
C THR A 40 19.10 9.43 -4.08
N TYR A 41 18.58 9.30 -2.85
CA TYR A 41 19.38 9.18 -1.63
C TYR A 41 19.20 7.80 -1.03
N SER A 42 20.31 7.18 -0.63
CA SER A 42 20.31 5.85 0.00
C SER A 42 19.78 5.85 1.43
N THR A 43 19.85 6.99 2.13
CA THR A 43 19.41 7.14 3.52
C THR A 43 18.76 8.50 3.78
N ALA A 44 17.98 8.60 4.85
CA ALA A 44 17.43 9.88 5.31
C ALA A 44 18.53 10.85 5.76
N TYR A 45 19.65 10.33 6.28
CA TYR A 45 20.80 11.15 6.67
C TYR A 45 21.46 11.81 5.46
N ALA A 46 21.62 11.06 4.36
CA ALA A 46 22.17 11.61 3.12
C ALA A 46 21.28 12.73 2.56
N ALA A 47 19.96 12.53 2.55
CA ALA A 47 19.03 13.56 2.14
C ALA A 47 19.04 14.77 3.08
N TYR A 48 19.04 14.56 4.39
CA TYR A 48 19.16 15.61 5.41
C TYR A 48 20.40 16.49 5.18
N LYS A 49 21.57 15.87 4.93
CA LYS A 49 22.84 16.56 4.70
C LYS A 49 22.83 17.45 3.45
N ASP A 50 22.09 17.05 2.42
CA ASP A 50 21.92 17.81 1.17
C ASP A 50 20.71 18.75 1.21
N SER A 51 19.95 18.76 2.32
CA SER A 51 18.80 19.64 2.53
C SER A 51 19.23 20.93 3.23
N LYS A 52 18.60 22.05 2.87
CA LYS A 52 18.69 23.29 3.65
C LYS A 52 17.61 23.29 4.73
N ILE A 53 18.02 23.04 5.98
CA ILE A 53 17.12 23.12 7.14
C ILE A 53 16.66 24.56 7.34
N VAL A 54 15.35 24.76 7.37
CA VAL A 54 14.71 26.07 7.51
C VAL A 54 14.59 26.47 8.97
N SER A 55 14.12 25.55 9.82
CA SER A 55 13.97 25.81 11.25
C SER A 55 13.89 24.50 12.05
N LYS A 56 14.23 24.58 13.34
CA LYS A 56 13.94 23.54 14.33
C LYS A 56 12.55 23.68 14.96
N ASN A 57 11.83 24.77 14.68
CA ASN A 57 10.45 24.92 15.13
C ASN A 57 9.49 24.20 14.17
N ALA A 58 8.95 23.05 14.59
CA ALA A 58 8.06 22.22 13.77
C ALA A 58 6.72 22.90 13.45
N SER A 59 6.19 23.77 14.31
CA SER A 59 4.90 24.43 14.08
C SER A 59 4.94 25.49 12.96
N LYS A 60 6.14 25.80 12.44
CA LYS A 60 6.35 26.69 11.30
C LYS A 60 6.50 25.96 9.97
N ALA A 61 6.50 24.62 9.99
CA ALA A 61 6.54 23.83 8.76
C ALA A 61 5.25 24.03 7.96
N THR A 62 5.38 24.10 6.65
CA THR A 62 4.25 24.12 5.71
C THR A 62 4.01 22.71 5.17
N ALA A 63 2.78 22.39 4.78
CA ALA A 63 2.47 21.14 4.09
C ALA A 63 3.45 20.89 2.92
N GLY A 64 3.96 19.66 2.83
CA GLY A 64 5.00 19.25 1.89
C GLY A 64 6.44 19.41 2.39
N ALA A 65 6.65 19.98 3.59
CA ALA A 65 7.96 20.00 4.22
C ALA A 65 8.44 18.59 4.60
N PHE A 66 9.76 18.41 4.68
CA PHE A 66 10.38 17.18 5.17
C PHE A 66 10.99 17.41 6.54
N HIS A 67 10.56 16.60 7.50
CA HIS A 67 11.02 16.61 8.88
C HIS A 67 12.08 15.54 9.09
N TYR A 68 13.16 15.87 9.81
CA TYR A 68 14.24 14.92 10.06
C TYR A 68 14.48 14.71 11.55
N TRP A 69 14.84 13.47 11.90
CA TRP A 69 15.30 13.10 13.24
C TRP A 69 16.59 12.33 13.17
N LYS A 70 17.44 12.49 14.19
CA LYS A 70 18.62 11.68 14.42
C LYS A 70 18.28 10.59 15.43
N TYR A 71 18.64 9.36 15.11
CA TYR A 71 18.78 8.30 16.10
C TYR A 71 20.10 7.56 15.92
N ILE A 72 20.55 6.94 17.00
CA ILE A 72 21.77 6.15 17.01
C ILE A 72 21.37 4.75 17.43
N ALA A 73 21.53 3.78 16.53
CA ALA A 73 21.29 2.38 16.81
C ALA A 73 22.53 1.56 16.41
N PRO A 74 22.84 0.47 17.14
CA PRO A 74 23.85 -0.48 16.68
C PRO A 74 23.41 -1.11 15.35
N ASP A 75 24.35 -1.24 14.43
CA ASP A 75 24.19 -2.09 13.25
C ASP A 75 24.34 -3.58 13.64
N LYS A 76 24.27 -4.47 12.65
CA LYS A 76 24.40 -5.93 12.86
C LYS A 76 25.76 -6.35 13.43
N ALA A 77 26.80 -5.53 13.27
CA ALA A 77 28.12 -5.74 13.85
C ALA A 77 28.26 -5.09 15.24
N GLY A 78 27.16 -4.57 15.81
CA GLY A 78 27.17 -3.85 17.08
C GLY A 78 27.70 -2.41 16.99
N ILE A 79 28.08 -1.95 15.79
CA ILE A 79 28.65 -0.62 15.60
C ILE A 79 27.52 0.40 15.60
N ARG A 80 27.56 1.35 16.52
CA ARG A 80 26.55 2.41 16.63
C ARG A 80 26.61 3.31 15.40
N ARG A 81 25.61 3.23 14.53
CA ARG A 81 25.48 4.09 13.35
C ARG A 81 24.43 5.15 13.57
N ARG A 82 24.68 6.31 12.96
CA ARG A 82 23.66 7.34 12.81
C ARG A 82 22.69 6.87 11.74
N LEU A 83 21.47 6.61 12.17
CA LEU A 83 20.35 6.31 11.32
C LEU A 83 19.40 7.49 11.50
N ASP A 84 19.10 8.20 10.44
CA ASP A 84 18.18 9.33 10.53
C ASP A 84 16.79 8.87 10.08
N HIS A 85 15.76 9.56 10.56
CA HIS A 85 14.38 9.35 10.15
C HIS A 85 13.89 10.55 9.34
N VAL A 86 12.91 10.32 8.48
CA VAL A 86 12.28 11.38 7.69
C VAL A 86 10.77 11.18 7.61
N ALA A 87 10.03 12.28 7.60
CA ALA A 87 8.59 12.33 7.43
C ALA A 87 8.17 13.51 6.55
N LEU A 88 7.00 13.39 5.91
CA LEU A 88 6.38 14.43 5.09
C LEU A 88 5.31 15.17 5.89
N ASP A 89 5.38 16.49 5.95
CA ASP A 89 4.34 17.34 6.54
C ASP A 89 3.07 17.32 5.68
N LEU A 90 1.93 17.05 6.30
CA LEU A 90 0.61 17.03 5.66
C LEU A 90 -0.19 18.32 5.89
N GLY A 91 0.35 19.27 6.65
CA GLY A 91 -0.37 20.38 7.25
C GLY A 91 -0.96 20.03 8.62
N GLY A 92 -1.46 21.04 9.32
CA GLY A 92 -2.10 20.89 10.65
C GLY A 92 -1.21 20.24 11.73
N GLY A 93 0.12 20.25 11.58
CA GLY A 93 1.06 19.58 12.50
C GLY A 93 1.11 18.05 12.37
N ARG A 94 0.49 17.49 11.33
CA ARG A 94 0.45 16.05 11.04
C ARG A 94 1.53 15.70 10.03
N VAL A 95 2.17 14.55 10.23
CA VAL A 95 3.25 14.05 9.37
C VAL A 95 2.96 12.62 8.91
N PHE A 96 3.19 12.37 7.63
CA PHE A 96 3.14 11.05 7.02
C PHE A 96 4.53 10.41 7.00
N MET A 97 4.64 9.20 7.53
CA MET A 97 5.93 8.51 7.66
C MET A 97 5.80 6.99 7.64
N ALA A 98 6.96 6.37 7.51
CA ALA A 98 7.17 4.95 7.55
C ALA A 98 7.71 4.55 8.93
N SER A 99 6.83 4.29 9.89
CA SER A 99 7.18 3.88 11.25
C SER A 99 6.13 2.97 11.88
N ARG A 100 6.55 2.19 12.88
CA ARG A 100 5.68 1.47 13.83
C ARG A 100 5.02 2.39 14.87
N ARG A 101 5.51 3.62 14.99
CA ARG A 101 5.03 4.63 15.97
C ARG A 101 4.12 5.66 15.29
N VAL A 102 3.15 5.17 14.53
CA VAL A 102 2.12 5.99 13.86
C VAL A 102 0.76 5.75 14.51
N GLU A 103 -0.19 6.65 14.28
CA GLU A 103 -1.56 6.54 14.77
C GLU A 103 -2.23 5.25 14.27
N SER A 104 -3.07 4.67 15.14
CA SER A 104 -3.93 3.55 14.80
C SER A 104 -5.30 4.06 14.31
N PRO A 105 -5.88 3.48 13.23
CA PRO A 105 -5.32 2.39 12.44
C PRO A 105 -4.22 2.90 11.51
N HIS A 106 -3.16 2.10 11.38
CA HIS A 106 -2.12 2.38 10.39
C HIS A 106 -2.73 2.50 8.99
N TRP A 107 -2.17 3.37 8.16
CA TRP A 107 -2.60 3.46 6.77
C TRP A 107 -2.09 2.27 5.96
N GLN A 108 -0.93 1.75 6.35
CA GLN A 108 -0.32 0.51 5.88
C GLN A 108 0.56 -0.09 6.99
N VAL A 109 0.93 -1.37 6.90
CA VAL A 109 1.93 -1.96 7.82
C VAL A 109 3.16 -1.05 7.92
N ASN A 110 3.46 -0.61 9.15
CA ASN A 110 4.56 0.31 9.46
C ASN A 110 4.56 1.65 8.67
N ALA A 111 3.40 2.16 8.26
CA ALA A 111 3.27 3.49 7.69
C ALA A 111 1.91 4.13 8.00
N GLY A 112 1.93 5.44 8.21
CA GLY A 112 0.74 6.16 8.62
C GLY A 112 1.05 7.59 9.00
N VAL A 113 0.15 8.16 9.78
CA VAL A 113 0.23 9.55 10.21
C VAL A 113 0.45 9.62 11.70
N THR A 114 1.18 10.63 12.15
CA THR A 114 1.32 11.02 13.56
C THR A 114 1.61 12.51 13.62
N THR A 115 2.01 13.04 14.77
CA THR A 115 2.53 14.42 14.90
C THR A 115 4.04 14.40 15.15
N VAL A 116 4.72 15.51 14.82
CA VAL A 116 6.14 15.66 15.14
C VAL A 116 6.40 15.53 16.63
N ALA A 117 5.53 16.12 17.46
CA ALA A 117 5.65 16.10 18.91
C ALA A 117 5.52 14.68 19.47
N GLU A 118 4.47 13.95 19.09
CA GLU A 118 4.22 12.59 19.59
C GLU A 118 5.30 11.62 19.12
N PHE A 119 5.70 11.70 17.85
CA PHE A 119 6.77 10.85 17.33
C PHE A 119 8.09 11.07 18.06
N THR A 120 8.47 12.34 18.29
CA THR A 120 9.68 12.71 19.03
C THR A 120 9.62 12.18 20.45
N LYS A 121 8.49 12.35 21.13
CA LYS A 121 8.26 11.86 22.50
C LYS A 121 8.40 10.34 22.61
N VAL A 122 7.69 9.59 21.77
CA VAL A 122 7.63 8.12 21.85
C VAL A 122 8.95 7.45 21.45
N THR A 123 9.71 8.06 20.54
CA THR A 123 10.97 7.48 20.06
C THR A 123 12.20 7.95 20.84
N GLY A 124 12.13 9.13 21.48
CA GLY A 124 13.29 9.79 22.06
C GLY A 124 14.31 10.26 21.01
N PHE A 125 13.95 10.25 19.71
CA PHE A 125 14.87 10.66 18.66
C PHE A 125 15.10 12.17 18.70
N THR A 126 16.32 12.61 18.41
CA THR A 126 16.65 14.04 18.40
C THR A 126 16.08 14.68 17.14
N TYR A 127 15.12 15.60 17.28
CA TYR A 127 14.59 16.35 16.15
C TYR A 127 15.65 17.28 15.56
N LEU A 128 15.89 17.17 14.25
CA LEU A 128 16.92 17.92 13.52
C LEU A 128 16.38 19.18 12.83
N GLY A 129 15.06 19.31 12.75
CA GLY A 129 14.37 20.39 12.05
C GLY A 129 13.68 19.93 10.77
N TRP A 130 13.15 20.90 10.03
CA TRP A 130 12.45 20.67 8.77
C TRP A 130 13.06 21.46 7.61
N SER A 131 12.76 21.02 6.41
CA SER A 131 13.18 21.66 5.16
C SER A 131 12.07 21.61 4.11
N ARG A 132 12.17 22.45 3.08
CA ARG A 132 11.23 22.42 1.95
C ARG A 132 11.52 21.31 0.95
N THR A 133 12.63 20.59 1.11
CA THR A 133 13.15 19.63 0.14
C THR A 133 13.65 18.36 0.82
N ASN A 134 13.52 17.22 0.14
CA ASN A 134 14.15 15.97 0.55
C ASN A 134 15.50 15.84 -0.18
N GLY A 135 16.53 16.48 0.37
CA GLY A 135 17.75 16.81 -0.35
C GLY A 135 17.45 17.84 -1.43
N LYS A 136 17.58 17.46 -2.71
CA LYS A 136 17.24 18.29 -3.88
C LYS A 136 15.82 18.06 -4.42
N ASN A 137 15.08 17.13 -3.83
CA ASN A 137 13.76 16.71 -4.29
C ASN A 137 12.66 17.57 -3.66
N THR A 138 11.59 17.85 -4.41
CA THR A 138 10.44 18.66 -3.94
C THR A 138 9.13 17.92 -4.10
N VAL A 139 8.17 18.21 -3.23
CA VAL A 139 6.75 17.83 -3.40
C VAL A 139 5.89 18.96 -2.85
N THR A 140 4.72 19.16 -3.45
CA THR A 140 3.71 20.09 -2.94
C THR A 140 2.55 19.29 -2.40
N VAL A 141 2.20 19.50 -1.13
CA VAL A 141 1.06 18.84 -0.49
C VAL A 141 -0.03 19.87 -0.23
N ILE A 142 -1.27 19.51 -0.58
CA ILE A 142 -2.46 20.27 -0.23
C ILE A 142 -3.04 19.64 1.04
N ASP A 143 -3.08 20.42 2.12
CA ASP A 143 -3.71 20.01 3.37
C ASP A 143 -5.23 20.03 3.22
N ASP A 144 -5.81 18.85 3.04
CA ASP A 144 -7.25 18.62 3.03
C ASP A 144 -7.68 17.67 4.17
N LEU A 145 -6.80 17.43 5.14
CA LEU A 145 -7.08 16.64 6.33
C LEU A 145 -7.37 17.51 7.55
N SER A 146 -6.87 18.76 7.57
CA SER A 146 -7.26 19.73 8.58
C SER A 146 -8.77 20.02 8.47
N PRO A 147 -9.52 20.02 9.59
CA PRO A 147 -10.89 20.49 9.58
C PRO A 147 -10.92 21.90 8.99
N ALA A 148 -11.88 22.16 8.08
CA ALA A 148 -12.10 23.52 7.62
C ALA A 148 -12.23 24.44 8.84
N PRO A 149 -11.68 25.67 8.79
CA PRO A 149 -11.88 26.65 9.86
C PRO A 149 -13.37 26.67 10.19
N ALA A 150 -13.71 26.50 11.47
CA ALA A 150 -15.10 26.45 11.89
C ALA A 150 -15.85 27.63 11.25
N PRO A 151 -16.94 27.40 10.50
CA PRO A 151 -17.69 28.50 9.94
C PRO A 151 -18.07 29.43 11.08
N LYS A 152 -17.89 30.75 10.89
CA LYS A 152 -18.37 31.75 11.85
C LYS A 152 -19.83 31.41 12.19
N PRO A 153 -20.24 31.44 13.46
CA PRO A 153 -21.54 30.95 13.89
C PRO A 153 -22.65 31.59 13.05
N VAL A 154 -23.26 30.79 12.17
CA VAL A 154 -24.44 31.16 11.39
C VAL A 154 -25.65 30.85 12.27
N LYS A 155 -26.57 31.82 12.39
CA LYS A 155 -27.84 31.65 13.13
C LYS A 155 -28.57 30.41 12.62
N THR A 156 -28.89 29.51 13.55
CA THR A 156 -29.49 28.19 13.34
C THR A 156 -30.79 28.27 12.51
N PRO A 157 -30.87 27.64 11.33
CA PRO A 157 -32.14 27.39 10.65
C PRO A 157 -32.87 26.17 11.23
N ALA A 158 -34.20 26.15 11.09
CA ALA A 158 -35.09 25.16 11.68
C ALA A 158 -34.84 23.71 11.21
N LYS A 159 -35.23 22.78 12.10
CA LYS A 159 -35.03 21.32 12.07
C LYS A 159 -35.55 20.66 10.78
N PRO A 160 -34.75 19.86 10.04
CA PRO A 160 -35.20 19.14 8.85
C PRO A 160 -36.13 17.95 9.17
N LYS A 161 -37.06 17.70 8.25
CA LYS A 161 -38.05 16.60 8.29
C LYS A 161 -37.39 15.23 7.99
N PRO A 162 -37.87 14.11 8.56
CA PRO A 162 -37.24 12.79 8.41
C PRO A 162 -37.30 12.23 6.98
N ALA A 163 -36.20 11.62 6.54
CA ALA A 163 -36.09 10.94 5.25
C ALA A 163 -36.74 9.54 5.26
N PRO A 164 -37.29 9.07 4.12
CA PRO A 164 -37.94 7.76 4.00
C PRO A 164 -36.96 6.58 4.06
N LYS A 165 -37.48 5.44 4.53
CA LYS A 165 -36.74 4.20 4.83
C LYS A 165 -36.20 3.52 3.55
N PRO A 166 -34.98 2.95 3.55
CA PRO A 166 -34.40 2.30 2.37
C PRO A 166 -35.12 1.00 1.99
N LYS A 167 -35.30 0.77 0.69
CA LYS A 167 -35.89 -0.46 0.12
C LYS A 167 -34.89 -1.64 0.19
N PRO A 168 -35.35 -2.88 0.46
CA PRO A 168 -34.46 -4.05 0.56
C PRO A 168 -33.76 -4.38 -0.76
N ALA A 169 -32.48 -4.74 -0.67
CA ALA A 169 -31.67 -5.14 -1.81
C ALA A 169 -32.08 -6.53 -2.35
N PRO A 170 -32.14 -6.72 -3.68
CA PRO A 170 -32.53 -7.99 -4.29
C PRO A 170 -31.49 -9.11 -4.08
N LYS A 171 -32.00 -10.33 -3.88
CA LYS A 171 -31.24 -11.58 -3.72
C LYS A 171 -30.47 -11.92 -5.02
N PRO A 172 -29.17 -12.33 -4.98
CA PRO A 172 -28.43 -12.69 -6.18
C PRO A 172 -28.65 -14.15 -6.60
N SER A 173 -28.93 -14.39 -7.89
CA SER A 173 -29.04 -15.71 -8.54
C SER A 173 -28.04 -15.83 -9.72
N GLY A 174 -27.03 -16.75 -9.60
CA GLY A 174 -26.75 -17.97 -10.43
C GLY A 174 -25.86 -18.05 -11.71
N SER A 175 -24.51 -18.30 -11.68
CA SER A 175 -23.50 -18.71 -12.76
C SER A 175 -22.22 -17.83 -12.85
N THR A 176 -21.23 -18.01 -13.76
CA THR A 176 -19.91 -17.30 -13.68
C THR A 176 -19.29 -17.03 -15.07
N LEU A 177 -19.00 -15.76 -15.40
CA LEU A 177 -18.23 -15.39 -16.60
C LEU A 177 -16.74 -15.76 -16.39
N ARG A 178 -16.08 -16.35 -17.39
CA ARG A 178 -14.64 -16.65 -17.34
C ARG A 178 -13.86 -15.88 -18.42
N ILE A 179 -12.63 -15.51 -18.11
CA ILE A 179 -11.67 -14.95 -19.07
C ILE A 179 -10.45 -15.87 -19.13
N VAL A 180 -10.02 -16.22 -20.34
CA VAL A 180 -8.85 -17.09 -20.58
C VAL A 180 -7.73 -16.23 -21.15
N LEU A 181 -6.78 -15.87 -20.29
CA LEU A 181 -5.63 -15.07 -20.66
C LEU A 181 -4.51 -15.99 -21.16
N PRO A 182 -4.15 -15.95 -22.46
CA PRO A 182 -3.10 -16.82 -23.00
C PRO A 182 -1.68 -16.32 -22.68
N THR A 183 -1.56 -15.04 -22.32
CA THR A 183 -0.31 -14.35 -22.04
C THR A 183 -0.48 -13.53 -20.76
N TRP A 184 0.55 -12.78 -20.38
CA TRP A 184 0.46 -11.79 -19.30
C TRP A 184 -0.41 -10.60 -19.69
N TRP A 185 -1.14 -10.06 -18.70
CA TRP A 185 -2.01 -8.89 -18.83
C TRP A 185 -1.77 -7.89 -17.72
N PHE A 186 -1.89 -6.60 -18.03
CA PHE A 186 -1.87 -5.55 -17.02
C PHE A 186 -3.21 -5.48 -16.27
N THR A 187 -3.11 -5.27 -14.96
CA THR A 187 -4.22 -5.07 -14.03
C THR A 187 -4.17 -3.67 -13.43
N PHE A 188 -5.33 -3.19 -13.02
CA PHE A 188 -5.55 -1.83 -12.55
C PHE A 188 -6.27 -1.85 -11.19
N PRO A 189 -6.01 -0.87 -10.31
CA PRO A 189 -6.59 -0.83 -8.97
C PRO A 189 -8.07 -0.42 -8.97
N THR A 190 -8.57 0.17 -10.06
CA THR A 190 -9.97 0.59 -10.19
C THR A 190 -10.52 0.29 -11.57
N ALA A 191 -11.84 0.12 -11.65
CA ALA A 191 -12.55 -0.01 -12.93
C ALA A 191 -12.31 1.21 -13.83
N GLN A 192 -12.23 2.41 -13.27
CA GLN A 192 -11.99 3.63 -14.04
C GLN A 192 -10.60 3.61 -14.69
N ALA A 193 -9.55 3.30 -13.91
CA ALA A 193 -8.19 3.18 -14.43
C ALA A 193 -8.09 2.11 -15.53
N ALA A 194 -8.78 0.98 -15.36
CA ALA A 194 -8.83 -0.06 -16.39
C ALA A 194 -9.51 0.42 -17.69
N ARG A 195 -10.54 1.27 -17.60
CA ARG A 195 -11.26 1.81 -18.75
C ARG A 195 -10.45 2.84 -19.52
N THR A 196 -9.74 3.71 -18.81
CA THR A 196 -8.97 4.82 -19.40
C THR A 196 -7.54 4.42 -19.78
N ALA A 197 -7.12 3.19 -19.48
CA ALA A 197 -5.80 2.70 -19.85
C ALA A 197 -5.65 2.65 -21.37
N THR A 198 -4.78 3.51 -21.90
CA THR A 198 -4.29 3.46 -23.28
C THR A 198 -3.20 2.40 -23.42
N LYS A 199 -2.88 1.99 -24.66
CA LYS A 199 -1.72 1.13 -24.93
C LYS A 199 -0.47 1.77 -24.29
N GLY A 200 0.18 1.07 -23.37
CA GLY A 200 1.42 1.52 -22.73
C GLY A 200 1.33 1.89 -21.24
N VAL A 201 0.14 1.92 -20.63
CA VAL A 201 0.02 2.17 -19.18
C VAL A 201 0.48 0.94 -18.39
N GLN A 202 1.52 1.12 -17.57
CA GLN A 202 2.09 0.07 -16.71
C GLN A 202 1.18 -0.20 -15.51
N GLY A 203 0.56 -1.39 -15.50
CA GLY A 203 -0.16 -1.94 -14.35
C GLY A 203 0.59 -3.11 -13.71
N ARG A 204 0.03 -3.72 -12.65
CA ARG A 204 0.55 -5.00 -12.14
C ARG A 204 0.19 -6.13 -13.11
N GLY A 205 1.11 -7.04 -13.41
CA GLY A 205 0.83 -8.17 -14.29
C GLY A 205 -0.03 -9.24 -13.62
N VAL A 206 -1.02 -9.78 -14.32
CA VAL A 206 -1.60 -11.10 -14.06
C VAL A 206 -1.08 -12.07 -15.14
N GLY A 207 -0.67 -13.25 -14.71
CA GLY A 207 -0.15 -14.28 -15.60
C GLY A 207 -1.22 -14.91 -16.50
N PRO A 208 -0.81 -15.81 -17.41
CA PRO A 208 -1.73 -16.63 -18.17
C PRO A 208 -2.60 -17.49 -17.25
N GLY A 209 -3.86 -17.71 -17.61
CA GLY A 209 -4.77 -18.52 -16.83
C GLY A 209 -6.24 -18.28 -17.13
N THR A 210 -7.10 -19.03 -16.44
CA THR A 210 -8.55 -18.85 -16.50
C THR A 210 -9.04 -18.20 -15.21
N TYR A 211 -9.67 -17.03 -15.34
CA TYR A 211 -10.15 -16.25 -14.19
C TYR A 211 -11.67 -16.11 -14.24
N ALA A 212 -12.32 -16.22 -13.08
CA ALA A 212 -13.70 -15.77 -12.94
C ALA A 212 -13.73 -14.25 -13.00
N VAL A 213 -14.70 -13.66 -13.70
CA VAL A 213 -14.76 -12.21 -13.86
C VAL A 213 -16.13 -11.62 -13.60
N ARG A 214 -16.13 -10.42 -13.02
CA ARG A 214 -17.30 -9.54 -12.95
C ARG A 214 -17.16 -8.43 -13.98
N ARG A 215 -18.10 -8.34 -14.92
CA ARG A 215 -18.15 -7.24 -15.90
C ARG A 215 -18.85 -6.02 -15.29
N THR A 216 -18.28 -4.83 -15.48
CA THR A 216 -18.95 -3.57 -15.15
C THR A 216 -19.64 -2.95 -16.36
N SER A 217 -20.53 -1.98 -16.12
CA SER A 217 -21.25 -1.23 -17.16
C SER A 217 -20.32 -0.56 -18.18
N GLY A 218 -19.07 -0.25 -17.82
CA GLY A 218 -18.08 0.32 -18.72
C GLY A 218 -17.08 -0.68 -19.33
N GLY A 219 -17.38 -1.98 -19.28
CA GLY A 219 -16.61 -3.00 -20.00
C GLY A 219 -15.31 -3.47 -19.35
N ALA A 220 -14.89 -2.89 -18.22
CA ALA A 220 -13.78 -3.44 -17.43
C ALA A 220 -14.19 -4.74 -16.73
N TYR A 221 -13.21 -5.64 -16.54
CA TYR A 221 -13.40 -6.97 -15.96
C TYR A 221 -12.65 -7.08 -14.63
N GLU A 222 -13.37 -7.28 -13.54
CA GLU A 222 -12.76 -7.57 -12.24
C GLU A 222 -12.46 -9.06 -12.13
N ILE A 223 -11.18 -9.43 -11.97
CA ILE A 223 -10.72 -10.82 -11.86
C ILE A 223 -10.51 -11.28 -10.41
N ALA A 224 -10.38 -10.32 -9.49
CA ALA A 224 -10.33 -10.48 -8.04
C ALA A 224 -10.74 -9.14 -7.41
N GLU A 225 -11.11 -9.12 -6.13
CA GLU A 225 -11.54 -7.90 -5.46
C GLU A 225 -10.50 -6.77 -5.62
N GLY A 226 -10.90 -5.69 -6.29
CA GLY A 226 -10.00 -4.55 -6.54
C GLY A 226 -8.95 -4.77 -7.65
N VAL A 227 -9.00 -5.87 -8.40
CA VAL A 227 -8.09 -6.17 -9.50
C VAL A 227 -8.84 -6.18 -10.82
N TRP A 228 -8.58 -5.17 -11.64
CA TRP A 228 -9.34 -4.89 -12.85
C TRP A 228 -8.51 -5.10 -14.12
N LEU A 229 -9.10 -5.68 -15.15
CA LEU A 229 -8.56 -5.76 -16.50
C LEU A 229 -9.24 -4.74 -17.41
N SER A 230 -8.49 -4.25 -18.39
CA SER A 230 -9.01 -3.32 -19.40
C SER A 230 -10.13 -3.96 -20.24
N PRO A 231 -11.02 -3.15 -20.85
CA PRO A 231 -12.04 -3.64 -21.76
C PRO A 231 -11.51 -4.46 -22.94
N GLN A 232 -10.23 -4.30 -23.31
CA GLN A 232 -9.58 -5.07 -24.38
C GLN A 232 -9.50 -6.57 -24.07
N ALA A 233 -9.61 -6.94 -22.78
CA ALA A 233 -9.64 -8.33 -22.35
C ALA A 233 -10.92 -9.05 -22.85
N LYS A 234 -11.92 -8.32 -23.37
CA LYS A 234 -13.17 -8.87 -23.93
C LYS A 234 -12.96 -10.01 -24.92
N LYS A 235 -11.94 -9.93 -25.79
CA LYS A 235 -11.64 -10.98 -26.80
C LYS A 235 -11.24 -12.34 -26.18
N HIS A 236 -10.86 -12.32 -24.91
CA HIS A 236 -10.47 -13.49 -24.12
C HIS A 236 -11.59 -14.02 -23.22
N VAL A 237 -12.73 -13.34 -23.17
CA VAL A 237 -13.88 -13.78 -22.40
C VAL A 237 -14.52 -14.99 -23.10
N ARG A 238 -14.89 -16.00 -22.30
CA ARG A 238 -15.56 -17.23 -22.74
C ARG A 238 -16.78 -17.48 -21.86
N GLY A 239 -17.89 -17.93 -22.47
CA GLY A 239 -19.17 -18.22 -21.79
C GLY A 239 -20.34 -17.36 -22.30
N LYS A 240 -21.57 -17.89 -22.23
CA LYS A 240 -22.76 -17.32 -22.90
C LYS A 240 -23.66 -16.40 -22.06
N LYS A 241 -23.49 -16.26 -20.75
CA LYS A 241 -24.26 -15.27 -19.96
C LYS A 241 -23.59 -14.99 -18.62
N VAL A 242 -23.60 -13.73 -18.23
CA VAL A 242 -23.04 -13.25 -16.97
C VAL A 242 -23.91 -13.77 -15.86
N VAL A 243 -23.30 -14.50 -14.94
CA VAL A 243 -23.87 -14.52 -13.62
C VAL A 243 -22.78 -14.50 -12.55
N LYS A 244 -23.21 -14.35 -11.29
CA LYS A 244 -22.37 -14.11 -10.12
C LYS A 244 -21.86 -15.44 -9.53
N PRO A 245 -20.53 -15.63 -9.38
CA PRO A 245 -19.99 -16.84 -8.78
C PRO A 245 -20.52 -17.01 -7.36
N THR A 246 -20.99 -18.23 -7.05
CA THR A 246 -21.06 -18.71 -5.68
C THR A 246 -19.63 -18.68 -5.14
N PRO A 247 -19.33 -17.88 -4.11
CA PRO A 247 -17.98 -17.83 -3.56
C PRO A 247 -17.63 -19.23 -3.10
N THR A 248 -16.70 -19.90 -3.78
CA THR A 248 -16.04 -21.04 -3.18
C THR A 248 -15.25 -20.47 -2.03
N LEU A 249 -15.71 -20.71 -0.80
CA LEU A 249 -14.97 -20.34 0.41
C LEU A 249 -13.61 -21.05 0.31
N ARG A 250 -12.59 -20.28 -0.07
CA ARG A 250 -11.22 -20.77 -0.04
C ARG A 250 -10.78 -20.76 1.42
N PRO A 251 -10.08 -21.81 1.88
CA PRO A 251 -9.42 -21.77 3.18
C PRO A 251 -8.53 -20.54 3.26
N LYS A 252 -8.59 -19.82 4.38
CA LYS A 252 -7.74 -18.64 4.59
C LYS A 252 -6.54 -19.04 5.45
N LEU A 253 -5.38 -18.51 5.12
CA LEU A 253 -4.19 -18.56 5.96
C LEU A 253 -4.01 -17.22 6.64
N ARG A 254 -3.85 -17.19 7.96
CA ARG A 254 -3.48 -15.96 8.70
C ARG A 254 -2.02 -16.06 9.18
N LEU A 255 -1.10 -15.66 8.31
CA LEU A 255 0.33 -15.81 8.55
C LEU A 255 0.86 -14.73 9.50
N PRO A 256 1.61 -15.07 10.56
CA PRO A 256 2.15 -14.08 11.50
C PRO A 256 3.46 -13.42 11.00
N SER A 257 4.19 -14.12 10.13
CA SER A 257 5.39 -13.68 9.39
C SER A 257 6.02 -14.96 8.84
N TYR A 258 5.90 -15.21 7.54
CA TYR A 258 6.30 -16.48 6.92
C TYR A 258 7.24 -16.29 5.74
N HIS A 259 8.23 -17.19 5.64
CA HIS A 259 9.01 -17.32 4.41
C HIS A 259 8.12 -17.78 3.27
N TRP A 260 8.46 -17.34 2.06
CA TRP A 260 7.80 -17.75 0.84
C TRP A 260 8.80 -18.23 -0.20
N TYR A 261 8.31 -18.95 -1.20
CA TYR A 261 9.12 -19.68 -2.15
C TYR A 261 8.56 -19.52 -3.56
N LYS A 262 9.42 -19.64 -4.58
CA LYS A 262 8.99 -19.52 -5.98
C LYS A 262 8.25 -20.77 -6.47
N THR A 263 8.56 -21.93 -5.89
CA THR A 263 8.00 -23.22 -6.28
C THR A 263 7.50 -24.00 -5.07
N ALA A 264 6.58 -24.95 -5.29
CA ALA A 264 6.08 -25.85 -4.25
C ALA A 264 7.22 -26.69 -3.66
N ALA A 265 8.08 -27.29 -4.49
CA ALA A 265 9.20 -28.11 -4.05
C ALA A 265 10.17 -27.35 -3.13
N GLN A 266 10.46 -26.08 -3.43
CA GLN A 266 11.25 -25.22 -2.55
C GLN A 266 10.58 -24.98 -1.19
N ALA A 267 9.26 -24.77 -1.19
CA ALA A 267 8.50 -24.58 0.04
C ALA A 267 8.42 -25.84 0.90
N GLU A 268 8.28 -27.01 0.26
CA GLU A 268 8.27 -28.32 0.92
C GLU A 268 9.64 -28.67 1.51
N ALA A 269 10.72 -28.41 0.76
CA ALA A 269 12.09 -28.67 1.19
C ALA A 269 12.71 -27.54 2.03
N HIS A 270 12.00 -26.43 2.22
CA HIS A 270 12.49 -25.20 2.88
C HIS A 270 13.80 -24.66 2.27
N THR A 271 14.00 -24.84 0.97
CA THR A 271 15.23 -24.41 0.27
C THR A 271 15.05 -23.06 -0.40
N SER A 272 16.10 -22.23 -0.37
CA SER A 272 16.08 -20.87 -0.93
C SER A 272 14.90 -20.00 -0.45
N PRO A 273 14.65 -19.92 0.88
CA PRO A 273 13.54 -19.14 1.41
C PRO A 273 13.67 -17.67 1.02
N ARG A 274 12.53 -17.08 0.65
CA ARG A 274 12.36 -15.64 0.47
C ARG A 274 11.59 -15.09 1.66
N GLY A 275 11.67 -13.78 1.89
CA GLY A 275 11.28 -13.22 3.18
C GLY A 275 12.45 -13.30 4.16
N GLY A 276 12.71 -12.23 4.91
CA GLY A 276 13.71 -12.20 5.98
C GLY A 276 15.13 -11.79 5.54
N GLN A 277 16.06 -11.85 6.50
CA GLN A 277 17.39 -11.21 6.42
C GLN A 277 18.29 -11.70 5.27
N TYR A 278 18.07 -12.91 4.75
CA TYR A 278 18.95 -13.56 3.77
C TYR A 278 18.37 -13.59 2.34
N GLY A 279 17.06 -13.37 2.18
CA GLY A 279 16.37 -13.55 0.90
C GLY A 279 16.07 -12.25 0.12
N GLY A 280 16.26 -11.08 0.75
CA GLY A 280 15.99 -9.76 0.19
C GLY A 280 14.51 -9.44 -0.08
N GLY A 281 13.60 -10.37 0.20
CA GLY A 281 12.15 -10.22 0.06
C GLY A 281 11.44 -9.99 1.40
N THR A 282 10.21 -9.48 1.35
CA THR A 282 9.31 -9.29 2.50
C THR A 282 8.74 -10.62 2.98
N MET A 283 8.66 -10.82 4.31
CA MET A 283 7.95 -11.98 4.88
C MET A 283 6.44 -11.83 4.62
N LEU A 284 5.73 -12.96 4.47
CA LEU A 284 4.28 -12.93 4.34
C LEU A 284 3.63 -12.82 5.72
N GLU A 285 2.92 -11.73 5.96
CA GLU A 285 2.12 -11.49 7.15
C GLU A 285 0.68 -11.11 6.75
N GLY A 286 -0.31 -11.56 7.52
CA GLY A 286 -1.72 -11.25 7.31
C GLY A 286 -2.55 -12.40 6.70
N PRO A 287 -3.80 -12.11 6.32
CA PRO A 287 -4.71 -13.08 5.73
C PRO A 287 -4.41 -13.29 4.23
N TYR A 288 -4.42 -14.54 3.78
CA TYR A 288 -4.25 -14.94 2.40
C TYR A 288 -5.25 -16.02 2.03
N ASP A 289 -5.87 -15.90 0.86
CA ASP A 289 -6.66 -17.01 0.31
C ASP A 289 -5.72 -18.10 -0.22
N VAL A 290 -5.96 -19.34 0.15
CA VAL A 290 -5.23 -20.49 -0.40
C VAL A 290 -5.79 -20.80 -1.79
N HIS A 291 -4.92 -20.72 -2.80
CA HIS A 291 -5.32 -20.95 -4.19
C HIS A 291 -5.06 -22.37 -4.67
N GLU A 292 -4.01 -22.99 -4.17
CA GLU A 292 -3.58 -24.33 -4.57
C GLU A 292 -2.86 -24.97 -3.37
N VAL A 293 -2.96 -26.29 -3.24
CA VAL A 293 -2.18 -27.08 -2.28
C VAL A 293 -1.44 -28.14 -3.09
N SER A 294 -0.12 -28.14 -2.97
CA SER A 294 0.76 -29.14 -3.60
C SER A 294 0.65 -30.49 -2.89
N ARG A 295 1.18 -31.55 -3.53
CA ARG A 295 1.15 -32.91 -2.98
C ARG A 295 1.87 -33.02 -1.63
N GLY A 296 2.95 -32.27 -1.40
CA GLY A 296 3.65 -32.23 -0.11
C GLY A 296 3.06 -31.22 0.88
N GLY A 297 1.92 -30.60 0.56
CA GLY A 297 1.17 -29.74 1.49
C GLY A 297 1.57 -28.27 1.48
N ALA A 298 2.52 -27.84 0.63
CA ALA A 298 2.80 -26.41 0.46
C ALA A 298 1.59 -25.72 -0.18
N ARG A 299 1.34 -24.47 0.22
CA ARG A 299 0.14 -23.72 -0.18
C ARG A 299 0.52 -22.55 -1.05
N LYS A 300 -0.18 -22.38 -2.16
CA LYS A 300 0.01 -21.25 -3.07
C LYS A 300 -0.92 -20.12 -2.67
N VAL A 301 -0.35 -18.95 -2.46
CA VAL A 301 -1.07 -17.73 -2.11
C VAL A 301 -0.68 -16.60 -3.05
N TYR A 302 -1.54 -15.60 -3.16
CA TYR A 302 -1.21 -14.37 -3.87
C TYR A 302 -0.82 -13.27 -2.88
N SER A 303 0.42 -12.81 -2.96
CA SER A 303 0.91 -11.67 -2.20
C SER A 303 0.94 -10.43 -3.09
N ASN A 304 0.45 -9.31 -2.57
CA ASN A 304 0.55 -8.02 -3.28
C ASN A 304 1.99 -7.57 -3.51
N ALA A 305 2.94 -7.98 -2.66
CA ALA A 305 4.35 -7.63 -2.79
C ALA A 305 5.12 -8.60 -3.71
N ASN A 306 4.79 -9.89 -3.63
CA ASN A 306 5.61 -10.96 -4.22
C ASN A 306 4.92 -11.71 -5.38
N GLY A 307 3.68 -11.35 -5.72
CA GLY A 307 2.85 -12.08 -6.67
C GLY A 307 2.48 -13.47 -6.16
N TRP A 308 2.39 -14.42 -7.08
CA TRP A 308 2.16 -15.82 -6.75
C TRP A 308 3.38 -16.41 -6.05
N CYS A 309 3.17 -16.93 -4.86
CA CYS A 309 4.22 -17.56 -4.07
C CYS A 309 3.68 -18.77 -3.32
N TRP A 310 4.61 -19.66 -2.96
CA TRP A 310 4.33 -20.84 -2.17
C TRP A 310 4.76 -20.60 -0.72
N VAL A 311 3.97 -21.06 0.23
CA VAL A 311 4.33 -21.12 1.65
C VAL A 311 4.47 -22.57 2.07
N SER A 312 5.39 -22.78 3.02
CA SER A 312 5.73 -24.10 3.55
C SER A 312 4.48 -24.87 4.03
N PRO A 313 4.48 -26.22 3.94
CA PRO A 313 3.44 -27.06 4.53
C PRO A 313 3.14 -26.75 6.01
N GLN A 314 4.16 -26.30 6.75
CA GLN A 314 4.05 -25.92 8.17
C GLN A 314 3.08 -24.75 8.40
N ALA A 315 2.74 -23.97 7.37
CA ALA A 315 1.75 -22.91 7.44
C ALA A 315 0.32 -23.44 7.72
N ALA A 316 0.09 -24.77 7.61
CA ALA A 316 -1.20 -25.41 7.86
C ALA A 316 -1.85 -25.03 9.19
N LYS A 317 -1.04 -24.87 10.24
CA LYS A 317 -1.50 -24.52 11.58
C LYS A 317 -2.09 -23.11 11.70
N TYR A 318 -1.96 -22.29 10.65
CA TYR A 318 -2.53 -20.94 10.57
C TYR A 318 -3.75 -20.86 9.64
N LEU A 319 -4.32 -22.00 9.24
CA LEU A 319 -5.60 -22.01 8.54
C LEU A 319 -6.71 -21.53 9.47
N VAL A 320 -7.58 -20.66 8.94
CA VAL A 320 -8.74 -20.08 9.61
C VAL A 320 -9.97 -20.13 8.69
#